data_AF-A0A1F4D627-F1
#
_entry.id   AF-A0A1F4D627-F1
#
_cell.length_a   1.000
_cell.length_b   1.000
_cell.length_c   1.000
_cell.angle_alpha   90.00
_cell.angle_beta   90.00
_cell.angle_gamma   90.00
#
_symmetry.space_group_name_H-M   'P 1'
#
loop_
_entity.id
_entity.type
_entity.pdbx_description
1 polymer ?
#
loop_
_entity_poly.entity_id
_entity_poly.type
_entity_poly.pdbx_seq_one_letter_code
_entity_poly.pdbx_strand_id
1 'polypeptide(L)' 'MHEALRRASPVIGVAKTEFVALHGSPLVDLAYRGLSKKPLFVTSIDIDLREAGALISSMHGSYRIPEALRLADRLARRL' A
#
# COMPACT_ATOMS: atom_id res chain seq x y z
N MET A 1 -0.88 -5.46 -13.72
CA MET A 1 -0.23 -6.27 -12.66
C MET A 1 -1.10 -7.45 -12.24
N HIS A 2 -2.29 -7.24 -11.67
CA HIS A 2 -3.20 -8.34 -11.28
C HIS A 2 -3.50 -9.33 -12.42
N GLU A 3 -3.78 -8.81 -13.62
CA GLU A 3 -3.97 -9.62 -14.83
C GLU A 3 -2.70 -10.36 -15.28
N ALA A 4 -1.53 -9.72 -15.15
CA ALA A 4 -0.24 -10.34 -15.47
C ALA A 4 0.07 -11.52 -14.52
N LEU A 5 -0.47 -11.49 -13.30
CA LEU A 5 -0.42 -12.60 -12.35
C LEU A 5 -1.52 -13.65 -12.59
N ARG A 6 -2.26 -13.57 -13.71
CA ARG A 6 -3.41 -14.44 -14.02
C ARG A 6 -4.45 -14.48 -12.88
N ARG A 7 -4.58 -13.38 -12.13
CA ARG A 7 -5.46 -13.28 -10.95
C ARG A 7 -5.18 -14.34 -9.87
N ALA A 8 -3.96 -14.87 -9.82
CA ALA A 8 -3.59 -15.92 -8.88
C ALA A 8 -3.38 -15.42 -7.44
N SER A 9 -3.35 -14.11 -7.21
CA SER A 9 -3.12 -13.54 -5.88
C SER A 9 -3.76 -12.16 -5.74
N PRO A 10 -4.29 -11.83 -4.55
CA PRO A 10 -4.75 -10.48 -4.25
C PRO A 10 -3.64 -9.45 -4.45
N VAL A 11 -4.02 -8.24 -4.87
CA VAL A 11 -3.06 -7.15 -5.09
C VAL A 11 -3.44 -5.95 -4.22
N ILE A 12 -2.46 -5.45 -3.48
CA ILE A 12 -2.58 -4.24 -2.68
C ILE A 12 -1.67 -3.17 -3.28
N GLY A 13 -2.27 -2.06 -3.71
CA GLY A 13 -1.56 -0.85 -4.12
C GLY A 13 -1.26 0.03 -2.92
N VAL A 14 -0.05 0.59 -2.85
CA VAL A 14 0.37 1.47 -1.74
C VAL A 14 1.05 2.71 -2.30
N ALA A 15 0.47 3.88 -2.05
CA ALA A 15 1.02 5.16 -2.49
C ALA A 15 1.48 6.05 -1.31
N LYS A 16 2.58 6.80 -1.54
CA LYS A 16 3.16 7.75 -0.58
C LYS A 16 2.49 9.12 -0.61
N THR A 17 1.66 9.38 -1.60
CA THR A 17 0.92 10.63 -1.81
C THR A 17 -0.45 10.27 -2.34
N GLU A 18 -1.41 11.14 -2.07
CA GLU A 18 -2.75 10.96 -2.59
C GLU A 18 -2.74 11.02 -4.11
N PHE A 19 -3.59 10.22 -4.74
CA PHE A 19 -3.90 10.40 -6.15
C PHE A 19 -5.15 11.26 -6.27
N VAL A 20 -5.00 12.46 -6.85
CA VAL A 20 -6.04 13.52 -6.86
C VAL A 20 -7.39 13.01 -7.40
N ALA A 21 -7.38 12.15 -8.43
CA ALA A 21 -8.61 11.62 -9.01
C ALA A 21 -9.40 10.68 -8.09
N LEU A 22 -8.81 10.22 -6.98
CA LEU A 22 -9.44 9.37 -5.98
C LEU A 22 -9.65 10.10 -4.64
N HIS A 23 -9.52 11.44 -4.61
CA HIS A 23 -9.72 12.21 -3.38
C HIS A 23 -11.13 11.98 -2.81
N GLY A 24 -11.20 11.59 -1.53
CA GLY A 24 -12.46 11.27 -0.84
C GLY A 24 -13.18 10.01 -1.35
N SER A 25 -12.54 9.22 -2.24
CA SER A 25 -13.14 8.03 -2.82
C SER A 25 -13.25 6.89 -1.79
N PRO A 26 -14.34 6.10 -1.78
CA PRO A 26 -14.44 4.89 -0.98
C PRO A 26 -13.51 3.77 -1.47
N LEU A 27 -12.82 3.96 -2.60
CA LEU A 27 -11.87 3.00 -3.18
C LEU A 27 -10.48 3.07 -2.52
N VAL A 28 -10.27 3.99 -1.58
CA VAL A 28 -8.98 4.21 -0.92
C VAL A 28 -9.12 4.10 0.58
N ASP A 29 -8.25 3.31 1.20
CA ASP A 29 -8.07 3.32 2.66
C ASP A 29 -6.80 4.07 3.06
N LEU A 30 -6.83 4.62 4.27
CA LEU A 30 -5.73 5.39 4.84
C LEU A 30 -5.02 4.56 5.91
N ALA A 31 -3.86 4.02 5.57
CA ALA A 31 -3.04 3.25 6.49
C ALA A 31 -2.06 4.17 7.23
N TYR A 32 -2.27 4.36 8.53
CA TYR A 32 -1.35 5.09 9.40
C TYR A 32 -0.33 4.14 10.03
N ARG A 33 0.94 4.57 10.07
CA ARG A 33 2.07 3.75 10.54
C ARG A 33 3.13 4.57 11.29
N GLY A 34 3.72 3.93 12.30
CA GLY A 34 4.69 4.56 13.19
C GLY A 34 4.13 5.83 13.83
N LEU A 35 4.97 6.85 13.98
CA LEU A 35 4.56 8.17 14.48
C LEU A 35 4.14 9.13 13.34
N SER A 36 3.93 8.63 12.12
CA SER A 36 3.64 9.50 10.98
C SER A 36 2.19 9.95 10.97
N LYS A 37 1.98 11.27 10.89
CA LYS A 37 0.65 11.88 10.65
C LYS A 37 0.20 11.80 9.19
N LYS A 38 1.10 11.40 8.26
CA LYS A 38 0.80 11.27 6.83
C LYS A 38 0.48 9.79 6.52
N PRO A 39 -0.76 9.44 6.13
CA PRO A 39 -1.12 8.06 5.84
C PRO A 39 -0.43 7.57 4.58
N LEU A 40 -0.35 6.25 4.41
CA LEU A 40 -0.21 5.62 3.10
C LEU A 40 -1.61 5.44 2.49
N PHE A 41 -1.72 5.64 1.19
CA PHE A 41 -2.98 5.49 0.46
C PHE A 41 -3.02 4.09 -0.12
N VAL A 42 -3.99 3.31 0.33
CA VAL A 42 -4.11 1.88 0.01
C VAL A 42 -5.27 1.66 -0.93
N THR A 43 -5.04 0.92 -2.00
CA THR A 43 -6.07 0.38 -2.89
C THR A 43 -5.93 -1.14 -2.94
N SER A 44 -6.99 -1.85 -3.31
CA SER A 44 -6.95 -3.32 -3.40
C SER A 44 -7.72 -3.87 -4.59
N ILE A 45 -7.34 -5.08 -5.00
CA ILE A 45 -8.07 -5.93 -5.94
C ILE A 45 -8.09 -7.35 -5.35
N ASP A 46 -9.26 -7.97 -5.33
CA ASP A 46 -9.52 -9.34 -4.82
C ASP A 46 -9.12 -9.54 -3.33
N ILE A 47 -9.17 -8.46 -2.54
CA ILE A 47 -9.10 -8.43 -1.07
C ILE A 47 -9.88 -7.22 -0.56
N ASP A 48 -10.53 -7.36 0.60
CA ASP A 48 -11.23 -6.25 1.24
C ASP A 48 -10.30 -5.06 1.48
N LEU A 49 -10.82 -3.85 1.27
CA LEU A 49 -10.03 -2.64 1.32
C LEU A 49 -9.53 -2.31 2.74
N ARG A 50 -10.35 -2.55 3.77
CA ARG A 50 -9.96 -2.34 5.18
C ARG A 50 -8.99 -3.41 5.65
N GLU A 51 -9.20 -4.65 5.22
CA GLU A 51 -8.25 -5.74 5.46
C GLU A 51 -6.89 -5.41 4.85
N ALA A 52 -6.85 -4.95 3.60
CA ALA A 52 -5.63 -4.50 2.95
C ALA A 52 -4.94 -3.36 3.72
N GLY A 53 -5.71 -2.36 4.18
CA GLY A 53 -5.20 -1.28 5.03
C GLY A 53 -4.58 -1.79 6.33
N ALA A 54 -5.26 -2.70 7.03
CA ALA A 54 -4.78 -3.31 8.26
C ALA A 54 -3.48 -4.12 8.04
N LEU A 55 -3.41 -4.90 6.96
CA LEU A 55 -2.20 -5.64 6.57
C LEU A 55 -1.03 -4.67 6.38
N ILE A 56 -1.20 -3.60 5.60
CA ILE A 56 -0.16 -2.57 5.41
C ILE A 56 0.24 -1.94 6.74
N SER A 57 -0.72 -1.56 7.59
CA SER A 57 -0.45 -0.98 8.91
C SER A 57 0.36 -1.91 9.82
N SER A 58 0.08 -3.22 9.77
CA SER A 58 0.75 -4.24 10.59
C SER A 58 2.13 -4.66 10.10
N MET A 59 2.52 -4.31 8.87
CA MET A 59 3.81 -4.72 8.31
C MET A 59 4.98 -4.24 9.19
N HIS A 60 6.08 -4.99 9.16
CA HIS A 60 7.28 -4.71 9.96
C HIS A 60 7.92 -3.34 9.65
N GLY A 61 8.53 -2.74 10.69
CA GLY A 61 9.32 -1.51 10.64
C GLY A 61 8.61 -0.31 11.28
N SER A 62 9.38 0.52 12.00
CA SER A 62 8.84 1.61 12.85
C SER A 62 8.45 2.91 12.12
N TYR A 63 8.72 2.99 10.82
CA TYR A 63 8.50 4.20 10.01
C TYR A 63 7.21 4.14 9.20
N ARG A 64 6.87 5.25 8.55
CA ARG A 64 5.70 5.38 7.65
C ARG A 64 5.66 4.28 6.58
N ILE A 65 6.77 4.09 5.86
CA ILE A 65 6.87 3.11 4.77
C ILE A 65 7.26 1.74 5.37
N PRO A 66 6.53 0.65 5.05
CA PRO A 66 6.91 -0.69 5.48
C PRO A 66 8.32 -1.07 5.05
N GLU A 67 9.04 -1.80 5.90
CA GLU A 67 10.43 -2.15 5.63
C GLU A 67 10.57 -2.97 4.34
N ALA A 68 9.62 -3.89 4.08
CA ALA A 68 9.56 -4.66 2.84
C ALA A 68 9.48 -3.78 1.59
N LEU A 69 8.60 -2.76 1.58
CA LEU A 69 8.47 -1.82 0.45
C LEU A 69 9.72 -0.95 0.29
N ARG A 70 10.35 -0.56 1.41
CA ARG A 70 11.60 0.20 1.41
C ARG A 70 12.77 -0.61 0.84
N LEU A 71 12.79 -1.92 1.08
CA LEU A 71 13.79 -2.83 0.52
C LEU A 71 13.55 -3.04 -0.98
N ALA A 72 12.30 -3.27 -1.39
CA ALA A 72 11.92 -3.42 -2.79
C ALA A 72 12.29 -2.19 -3.65
N ASP A 73 11.94 -0.97 -3.21
CA ASP A 73 12.31 0.28 -3.93
C ASP A 73 13.85 0.44 -4.04
N ARG A 74 14.59 0.08 -2.98
CA ARG A 74 16.06 0.14 -2.99
C ARG A 74 16.66 -0.84 -4.00
N LEU A 75 16.14 -2.06 -4.08
CA LEU A 75 16.60 -3.08 -5.03
C LEU A 75 16.28 -2.68 -6.47
N ALA A 76 15.07 -2.19 -6.73
CA ALA A 76 14.65 -1.77 -8.06
C ALA A 76 15.49 -0.62 -8.65
N ARG A 77 16.08 0.25 -7.81
CA ARG A 77 16.98 1.34 -8.23
C ARG A 77 18.42 0.92 -8.51
N ARG A 78 18.79 -0.30 -8.14
CA ARG A 78 20.12 -0.87 -8.40
C ARG A 78 20.16 -1.71 -9.68
N LEU A 79 19.00 -1.92 -10.30
CA LEU A 79 18.82 -2.53 -11.61
C LEU A 79 18.73 -1.42 -12.66
#